data_AF-A0A1B8T9T9-F1
#
_entry.id   AF-A0A1B8T9T9-F1
#
_cell.length_a   1.000
_cell.length_b   1.000
_cell.length_c   1.000
_cell.angle_alpha   90.00
_cell.angle_beta   90.00
_cell.angle_gamma   90.00
#
_symmetry.space_group_name_H-M   'P 1'
#
loop_
_entity.id
_entity.type
_entity.pdbx_description
1 polymer ?
#
loop_
_entity_poly.entity_id
_entity_poly.type
_entity_poly.pdbx_seq_one_letter_code
_entity_poly.pdbx_strand_id
1 'polypeptide(L)'
;MEVIVFFLVIYSAIHVLVALLVMLVTRKWREYFPAIMLGVLLGGLAGLQAGTAMRMEGYERAGERAAVLVTAIENYIKATGEPPERLEQLVPDFVEAIPGRLPPLEIVTGETALKGFYGNQWALLFKAGSGLNWDQLVYLPKQNYDQVESKTLLGRWAYLHE
;
A
#
# COMPACT_ATOMS: atom_id res chain seq x y z
N MET A 1 18.03 -9.18 -5.74
CA MET A 1 17.23 -10.17 -5.00
C MET A 1 15.86 -10.38 -5.66
N GLU A 2 15.17 -9.30 -6.03
CA GLU A 2 13.84 -9.33 -6.68
C GLU A 2 13.76 -10.21 -7.94
N VAL A 3 14.76 -10.11 -8.83
CA VAL A 3 14.82 -10.92 -10.06
C VAL A 3 14.87 -12.43 -9.76
N ILE A 4 15.61 -12.84 -8.73
CA ILE A 4 15.73 -14.26 -8.33
C ILE A 4 14.41 -14.75 -7.75
N VAL A 5 13.76 -13.94 -6.91
CA VAL A 5 12.45 -14.26 -6.33
C VAL A 5 11.39 -14.40 -7.42
N PHE A 6 11.38 -13.51 -8.42
CA PHE A 6 10.48 -13.58 -9.55
C PHE A 6 10.64 -14.88 -10.35
N PHE A 7 11.88 -15.25 -10.69
CA PHE A 7 12.14 -16.53 -11.37
C PHE A 7 11.76 -17.74 -10.51
N LEU A 8 11.96 -17.67 -9.20
CA LEU A 8 11.56 -18.75 -8.27
C LEU A 8 10.04 -18.92 -8.23
N VAL A 9 9.26 -17.83 -8.17
CA VAL A 9 7.79 -17.89 -8.21
C VAL A 9 7.30 -18.49 -9.53
N ILE A 10 7.86 -18.05 -10.66
CA ILE A 10 7.50 -18.59 -11.99
C ILE A 10 7.87 -20.07 -12.09
N TYR A 11 9.08 -20.43 -11.69
CA TYR A 11 9.53 -21.82 -11.69
C TYR A 11 8.62 -22.70 -10.85
N SER A 12 8.27 -22.27 -9.63
CA SER A 12 7.34 -22.99 -8.75
C SER A 12 5.97 -23.17 -9.39
N ALA A 13 5.42 -22.13 -10.02
CA ALA A 13 4.13 -22.22 -10.71
C ALA A 13 4.16 -23.23 -11.87
N ILE A 14 5.20 -23.18 -12.71
CA ILE A 14 5.40 -24.13 -13.82
C ILE A 14 5.60 -25.54 -13.28
N HIS A 15 6.42 -25.71 -12.25
CA HIS A 15 6.69 -27.01 -11.63
C HIS A 15 5.41 -27.65 -11.08
N VAL A 16 4.60 -26.89 -10.33
CA VAL A 16 3.31 -27.34 -9.81
C VAL A 16 2.37 -27.73 -10.94
N LEU A 17 2.25 -26.90 -11.98
CA LEU A 17 1.37 -27.17 -13.12
C LEU A 17 1.77 -28.44 -13.88
N VAL A 18 3.07 -28.63 -14.13
CA VAL A 18 3.60 -29.85 -14.78
C VAL A 18 3.38 -31.07 -13.88
N ALA A 19 3.67 -30.99 -12.58
CA ALA A 19 3.49 -32.09 -11.65
C ALA A 19 2.00 -32.49 -11.52
N LEU A 20 1.08 -31.52 -11.51
CA LEU A 20 -0.36 -31.76 -11.53
C LEU A 20 -0.81 -32.47 -12.81
N LEU A 21 -0.29 -32.06 -13.97
CA LEU A 21 -0.61 -32.68 -15.26
C LEU A 21 -0.10 -34.12 -15.33
N VAL A 22 1.14 -34.37 -14.90
CA VAL A 22 1.70 -35.72 -14.83
C VAL A 22 0.92 -36.59 -13.84
N MET A 23 0.56 -36.05 -12.68
CA MET A 23 -0.28 -36.75 -11.71
C MET A 23 -1.65 -37.13 -12.29
N LEU A 24 -2.26 -36.23 -13.07
CA LEU A 24 -3.55 -36.48 -13.72
C LEU A 24 -3.47 -37.61 -14.76
N VAL A 25 -2.42 -37.61 -15.59
CA VAL A 25 -2.20 -38.62 -16.65
C VAL A 25 -1.81 -39.98 -16.05
N THR A 26 -0.88 -39.99 -15.11
CA THR A 26 -0.32 -41.23 -14.55
C THR A 26 -1.13 -41.81 -13.39
N ARG A 27 -2.02 -41.01 -12.79
CA ARG A 27 -2.79 -41.33 -11.58
C ARG A 27 -1.92 -41.75 -10.38
N LYS A 28 -0.65 -41.36 -10.35
CA LYS A 28 0.32 -41.66 -9.29
C LYS A 28 0.35 -40.59 -8.20
N TRP A 29 -0.78 -40.39 -7.52
CA TRP A 29 -0.96 -39.30 -6.55
C TRP A 29 0.10 -39.28 -5.43
N ARG A 30 0.48 -40.45 -4.89
CA ARG A 30 1.46 -40.53 -3.78
C ARG A 30 2.88 -40.14 -4.19
N GLU A 31 3.26 -40.31 -5.46
CA GLU A 31 4.61 -40.01 -5.94
C GLU A 31 4.79 -38.51 -6.22
N TYR A 32 3.76 -37.84 -6.76
CA TYR A 32 3.85 -36.43 -7.17
C TYR A 32 3.38 -35.44 -6.10
N PHE A 33 2.61 -35.89 -5.10
CA PHE A 33 2.12 -35.01 -4.03
C PHE A 33 3.24 -34.27 -3.27
N PRO A 34 4.37 -34.89 -2.87
CA PRO A 34 5.46 -34.17 -2.20
C PRO A 34 6.09 -33.07 -3.07
N ALA A 35 6.25 -33.32 -4.38
CA ALA A 35 6.81 -32.34 -5.31
C ALA A 35 5.87 -31.13 -5.49
N ILE A 36 4.56 -31.39 -5.61
CA ILE A 36 3.54 -30.33 -5.66
C ILE A 36 3.57 -29.50 -4.36
N MET A 37 3.60 -30.15 -3.19
CA MET A 37 3.68 -29.46 -1.91
C MET A 37 4.94 -28.60 -1.80
N LEU A 38 6.09 -29.12 -2.22
CA LEU A 38 7.33 -28.36 -2.23
C LEU A 38 7.24 -27.13 -3.16
N GLY A 39 6.70 -27.29 -4.37
CA GLY A 39 6.49 -26.18 -5.31
C GLY A 39 5.55 -25.11 -4.75
N VAL A 40 4.44 -25.52 -4.13
CA VAL A 40 3.49 -24.60 -3.48
C VAL A 40 4.14 -23.88 -2.30
N LEU A 41 4.90 -24.57 -1.45
CA LEU A 41 5.57 -23.97 -0.30
C LEU A 41 6.63 -22.94 -0.73
N LEU A 42 7.50 -23.30 -1.66
CA LEU A 42 8.55 -22.41 -2.16
C LEU A 42 7.96 -21.22 -2.92
N GLY A 43 7.01 -21.49 -3.83
CA GLY A 43 6.32 -20.45 -4.59
C GLY A 43 5.50 -19.51 -3.70
N GLY A 44 4.82 -20.06 -2.70
CA GLY A 44 4.04 -19.30 -1.72
C GLY A 44 4.92 -18.40 -0.86
N LEU A 45 6.00 -18.93 -0.28
CA LEU A 45 6.90 -18.14 0.55
C LEU A 45 7.56 -17.00 -0.25
N ALA A 46 8.05 -17.31 -1.45
CA ALA A 46 8.65 -16.33 -2.35
C ALA A 46 7.62 -15.29 -2.82
N GLY A 47 6.42 -15.75 -3.18
CA GLY A 47 5.32 -14.91 -3.66
C GLY A 47 4.78 -13.96 -2.60
N LEU A 48 4.68 -14.40 -1.34
CA LEU A 48 4.28 -13.53 -0.23
C LEU A 48 5.29 -12.40 -0.01
N GLN A 49 6.59 -12.72 0.03
CA GLN A 49 7.63 -11.70 0.19
C GLN A 49 7.66 -10.71 -0.99
N ALA A 50 7.57 -11.22 -2.22
CA ALA A 50 7.51 -10.37 -3.42
C ALA A 50 6.26 -9.48 -3.41
N GLY A 51 5.10 -10.04 -3.07
CA GLY A 51 3.83 -9.32 -2.99
C GLY A 51 3.89 -8.19 -1.96
N THR A 52 4.45 -8.45 -0.78
CA THR A 52 4.66 -7.41 0.24
C THR A 52 5.59 -6.30 -0.28
N ALA A 53 6.73 -6.65 -0.87
CA ALA A 53 7.68 -5.67 -1.40
C ALA A 53 7.05 -4.79 -2.50
N MET A 54 6.38 -5.40 -3.48
CA MET A 54 5.68 -4.69 -4.55
C MET A 54 4.58 -3.78 -4.01
N ARG A 55 3.87 -4.21 -2.96
CA ARG A 55 2.84 -3.40 -2.30
C ARG A 55 3.44 -2.16 -1.63
N MET A 56 4.54 -2.32 -0.88
CA MET A 56 5.22 -1.19 -0.23
C MET A 56 5.77 -0.20 -1.25
N GLU A 57 6.38 -0.69 -2.34
CA GLU A 57 6.86 0.15 -3.44
C GLU A 57 5.70 0.89 -4.14
N GLY A 58 4.55 0.22 -4.30
CA GLY A 58 3.33 0.83 -4.80
C GLY A 58 2.83 1.99 -3.93
N TYR A 59 2.88 1.83 -2.60
CA TYR A 59 2.50 2.86 -1.65
C TYR A 59 3.47 4.03 -1.62
N GLU A 60 4.77 3.77 -1.69
CA GLU A 60 5.78 4.84 -1.79
C GLU A 60 5.54 5.69 -3.04
N ARG A 61 5.39 5.05 -4.20
CA ARG A 61 5.07 5.77 -5.46
C ARG A 61 3.73 6.50 -5.41
N ALA A 62 2.74 5.97 -4.69
CA ALA A 62 1.46 6.65 -4.48
C ALA A 62 1.66 7.92 -3.64
N GLY A 63 2.46 7.84 -2.58
CA GLY A 63 2.84 8.97 -1.74
C GLY A 63 3.61 10.06 -2.50
N GLU A 64 4.52 9.68 -3.40
CA GLU A 64 5.22 10.60 -4.30
C GLU A 64 4.25 11.34 -5.23
N ARG A 65 3.32 10.62 -5.88
CA ARG A 65 2.30 11.25 -6.73
C ARG A 65 1.37 12.18 -5.94
N ALA A 66 1.08 11.83 -4.69
CA ALA A 66 0.23 12.62 -3.81
C ALA A 66 0.91 13.91 -3.30
N ALA A 67 2.21 14.10 -3.54
CA ALA A 67 2.92 15.33 -3.17
C ALA A 67 2.27 16.59 -3.77
N VAL A 68 1.71 16.49 -4.99
CA VAL A 68 0.97 17.59 -5.62
C VAL A 68 -0.24 18.02 -4.79
N LEU A 69 -0.99 17.05 -4.24
CA LEU A 69 -2.14 17.34 -3.37
C LEU A 69 -1.70 17.92 -2.02
N VAL A 70 -0.61 17.42 -1.45
CA VAL A 70 -0.04 17.97 -0.22
C VAL A 70 0.29 19.45 -0.40
N THR A 71 0.99 19.80 -1.49
CA THR A 71 1.31 21.19 -1.81
C THR A 71 0.05 22.03 -2.08
N ALA A 72 -0.95 21.48 -2.76
CA ALA A 72 -2.23 22.16 -2.97
C ALA A 72 -2.96 22.45 -1.65
N ILE A 73 -2.98 21.50 -0.71
CA ILE A 73 -3.56 21.68 0.64
C ILE A 73 -2.80 22.74 1.42
N GLU A 74 -1.47 22.71 1.40
CA GLU A 74 -0.65 23.73 2.07
C GLU A 74 -0.93 25.14 1.51
N ASN A 75 -1.14 25.26 0.19
CA ASN A 75 -1.48 26.54 -0.44
C ASN A 75 -2.92 26.97 -0.13
N TYR A 76 -3.87 26.03 -0.10
CA TYR A 76 -5.24 26.29 0.33
C TYR A 76 -5.26 26.85 1.75
N ILE A 77 -4.54 26.21 2.68
CA ILE A 77 -4.44 26.67 4.08
C ILE A 77 -3.82 28.07 4.17
N LYS A 78 -2.79 28.37 3.36
CA LYS A 78 -2.21 29.72 3.34
C LYS A 78 -3.22 30.79 2.87
N ALA A 79 -4.14 30.43 1.99
CA ALA A 79 -5.14 31.35 1.45
C ALA A 79 -6.36 31.51 2.35
N THR A 80 -6.82 30.44 3.00
CA THR A 80 -8.09 30.41 3.74
C THR A 80 -7.91 30.38 5.26
N GLY A 81 -6.73 30.01 5.75
CA GLY A 81 -6.42 29.81 7.17
C GLY A 81 -6.76 28.41 7.70
N GLU A 82 -7.49 27.59 6.94
CA GLU A 82 -7.97 26.27 7.38
C GLU A 82 -7.76 25.19 6.31
N PRO A 83 -7.57 23.91 6.69
CA PRO A 83 -7.48 22.81 5.72
C PRO A 83 -8.82 22.58 5.00
N PRO A 84 -8.81 22.11 3.75
CA PRO A 84 -10.04 21.84 3.03
C PRO A 84 -10.77 20.65 3.67
N GLU A 85 -12.09 20.72 3.77
CA GLU A 85 -12.92 19.62 4.28
C GLU A 85 -12.94 18.44 3.30
N ARG A 86 -12.76 18.71 2.01
CA ARG A 86 -12.79 17.72 0.93
C ARG A 86 -11.77 18.06 -0.16
N LEU A 87 -11.19 17.05 -0.81
CA LEU A 87 -10.15 17.24 -1.82
C LEU A 87 -10.65 18.04 -3.04
N GLU A 88 -11.95 17.97 -3.36
CA GLU A 88 -12.55 18.69 -4.47
C GLU A 88 -12.48 20.21 -4.31
N GLN A 89 -12.35 20.73 -3.08
CA GLN A 89 -12.18 22.17 -2.83
C GLN A 89 -10.83 22.72 -3.30
N LEU A 90 -9.88 21.83 -3.60
CA LEU A 90 -8.59 22.21 -4.18
C LEU A 90 -8.72 22.50 -5.69
N VAL A 91 -9.79 22.02 -6.33
CA VAL A 91 -10.01 22.13 -7.77
C VAL A 91 -10.97 23.28 -8.08
N PRO A 92 -10.73 24.10 -9.12
CA PRO A 92 -9.53 24.12 -9.97
C PRO A 92 -8.42 25.04 -9.43
N ASP A 93 -8.69 25.82 -8.39
CA ASP A 93 -7.89 26.99 -8.02
C ASP A 93 -6.50 26.67 -7.47
N PHE A 94 -6.33 25.51 -6.83
CA PHE A 94 -5.05 25.07 -6.22
C PHE A 94 -4.44 23.87 -6.95
N VAL A 95 -5.25 23.12 -7.70
CA VAL A 95 -4.81 22.04 -8.60
C VAL A 95 -5.84 21.91 -9.74
N GLU A 96 -5.36 21.77 -10.98
CA GLU A 96 -6.24 21.72 -12.17
C GLU A 96 -7.25 20.57 -12.11
N ALA A 97 -6.79 19.40 -11.67
CA ALA A 97 -7.62 18.23 -11.38
C ALA A 97 -6.88 17.33 -10.37
N ILE A 98 -7.64 16.52 -9.64
CA ILE A 98 -7.04 15.50 -8.76
C ILE A 98 -6.24 14.50 -9.62
N PRO A 99 -4.94 14.27 -9.34
CA PRO A 99 -4.12 13.41 -10.19
C PRO A 99 -4.69 11.99 -10.33
N GLY A 100 -4.79 11.53 -11.57
CA GLY A 100 -5.17 10.14 -11.87
C GLY A 100 -4.13 9.15 -11.33
N ARG A 101 -4.56 7.90 -11.07
CA ARG A 101 -3.74 6.81 -10.50
C ARG A 101 -3.29 7.05 -9.05
N LEU A 102 -3.89 8.01 -8.36
CA LEU A 102 -3.88 8.03 -6.91
C LEU A 102 -4.86 6.99 -6.37
N PRO A 103 -4.56 6.37 -5.22
CA PRO A 103 -5.58 5.64 -4.50
C PRO A 103 -6.70 6.60 -4.05
N PRO A 104 -7.87 6.08 -3.64
CA PRO A 104 -8.95 6.90 -3.08
C PRO A 104 -8.52 7.52 -1.74
N LEU A 105 -7.89 8.69 -1.82
CA LEU A 105 -7.41 9.43 -0.67
C LEU A 105 -8.58 10.14 0.02
N GLU A 106 -8.60 10.06 1.34
CA GLU A 106 -9.52 10.80 2.21
C GLU A 106 -8.71 11.86 2.96
N ILE A 107 -9.27 13.05 3.12
CA ILE A 107 -8.73 14.07 4.02
C ILE A 107 -9.52 14.06 5.32
N VAL A 108 -8.82 14.10 6.45
CA VAL A 108 -9.42 14.26 7.77
C VAL A 108 -8.93 15.59 8.32
N THR A 109 -9.85 16.42 8.83
CA THR A 109 -9.57 17.76 9.34
C THR A 109 -10.17 18.00 10.72
N GLY A 110 -9.85 19.15 11.32
CA GLY A 110 -10.49 19.65 12.52
C GLY A 110 -10.17 18.83 13.77
N GLU A 111 -11.15 18.74 14.68
CA GLU A 111 -10.98 18.05 15.97
C GLU A 111 -10.70 16.55 15.79
N THR A 112 -11.32 15.93 14.78
CA THR A 112 -11.06 14.52 14.43
C THR A 112 -9.61 14.31 14.04
N ALA A 113 -9.04 15.21 13.23
CA ALA A 113 -7.63 15.15 12.85
C ALA A 113 -6.72 15.34 14.07
N LEU A 114 -7.01 16.36 14.89
CA LEU A 114 -6.19 16.69 16.06
C LEU A 114 -6.10 15.53 17.06
N LYS A 115 -7.22 14.86 17.33
CA LYS A 115 -7.29 13.73 18.26
C LYS A 115 -6.75 12.43 17.66
N GLY A 116 -7.13 12.14 16.41
CA GLY A 116 -6.80 10.86 15.76
C GLY A 116 -5.39 10.79 15.16
N PHE A 117 -4.78 11.94 14.87
CA PHE A 117 -3.52 12.01 14.13
C PHE A 117 -2.49 12.87 14.87
N TYR A 118 -2.25 12.57 16.14
CA TYR A 118 -1.09 13.08 16.90
C TYR A 118 -0.97 14.61 16.89
N GLY A 119 -2.10 15.32 17.03
CA GLY A 119 -2.13 16.79 17.06
C GLY A 119 -1.92 17.45 15.70
N ASN A 120 -2.07 16.75 14.59
CA ASN A 120 -2.10 17.34 13.25
C ASN A 120 -3.49 17.91 12.95
N GLN A 121 -3.56 19.13 12.40
CA GLN A 121 -4.86 19.76 12.05
C GLN A 121 -5.53 19.15 10.83
N TRP A 122 -4.76 18.42 10.02
CA TRP A 122 -5.24 17.62 8.93
C TRP A 122 -4.33 16.42 8.71
N ALA A 123 -4.85 15.37 8.09
CA ALA A 123 -4.10 14.23 7.61
C ALA A 123 -4.71 13.75 6.29
N LEU A 124 -3.87 13.16 5.42
CA LEU A 124 -4.37 12.38 4.28
C LEU A 124 -4.22 10.91 4.61
N LEU A 125 -5.23 10.14 4.26
CA LEU A 125 -5.22 8.70 4.46
C LEU A 125 -5.70 7.97 3.23
N PHE A 126 -5.13 6.78 3.03
CA PHE A 126 -5.66 5.76 2.14
C PHE A 126 -5.82 4.47 2.94
N LYS A 127 -7.04 3.92 2.95
CA LYS A 127 -7.35 2.62 3.56
C LYS A 127 -6.72 1.52 2.71
N ALA A 128 -5.60 1.00 3.20
CA ALA A 128 -4.79 -0.01 2.51
C ALA A 128 -5.23 -1.43 2.84
N GLY A 129 -5.88 -1.61 3.99
CA GLY A 129 -6.44 -2.87 4.42
C GLY A 129 -7.69 -3.30 3.65
N SER A 130 -7.99 -4.60 3.73
CA SER A 130 -9.20 -5.20 3.17
C SER A 130 -9.84 -6.14 4.21
N GLY A 131 -11.17 -6.13 4.32
CA GLY A 131 -11.88 -6.99 5.27
C GLY A 131 -11.65 -6.56 6.72
N LEU A 132 -10.96 -7.39 7.50
CA LEU A 132 -10.64 -7.15 8.92
C LEU A 132 -9.30 -6.41 9.14
N ASN A 133 -8.56 -6.11 8.07
CA ASN A 133 -7.30 -5.39 8.17
C ASN A 133 -7.59 -3.88 8.11
N TRP A 134 -7.15 -3.14 9.13
CA TRP A 134 -7.32 -1.69 9.23
C TRP A 134 -6.04 -0.89 8.91
N ASP A 135 -5.10 -1.47 8.16
CA ASP A 135 -3.87 -0.83 7.70
C ASP A 135 -4.16 0.41 6.87
N GLN A 136 -3.34 1.46 7.06
CA GLN A 136 -3.53 2.74 6.40
C GLN A 136 -2.22 3.33 5.94
N LEU A 137 -2.23 3.94 4.76
CA LEU A 137 -1.16 4.84 4.33
C LEU A 137 -1.53 6.27 4.75
N VAL A 138 -0.72 6.89 5.61
CA VAL A 138 -1.05 8.17 6.25
C VAL A 138 0.04 9.22 6.02
N TYR A 139 -0.38 10.42 5.63
CA TYR A 139 0.44 11.62 5.62
C TYR A 139 0.12 12.51 6.81
N LEU A 140 1.15 12.82 7.62
CA LEU A 140 1.07 13.76 8.73
C LEU A 140 1.86 15.03 8.39
N PRO A 141 1.24 16.22 8.35
CA PRO A 141 1.94 17.45 7.97
C PRO A 141 3.10 17.80 8.91
N LYS A 142 3.00 17.48 10.21
CA LYS A 142 4.08 17.69 11.18
C LYS A 142 5.20 16.64 11.11
N GLN A 143 5.01 15.57 10.33
CA GLN A 143 5.95 14.45 10.18
C GLN A 143 6.37 13.81 11.53
N ASN A 144 5.54 13.94 12.55
CA ASN A 144 5.75 13.44 13.91
C ASN A 144 5.42 11.95 14.02
N TYR A 145 5.95 11.18 13.07
CA TYR A 145 5.75 9.73 13.01
C TYR A 145 6.44 9.00 14.15
N ASP A 146 7.39 9.63 14.85
CA ASP A 146 8.01 9.11 16.07
C ASP A 146 6.98 8.76 17.16
N GLN A 147 5.82 9.43 17.17
CA GLN A 147 4.71 9.18 18.10
C GLN A 147 3.85 7.97 17.71
N VAL A 148 4.05 7.42 16.52
CA VAL A 148 3.30 6.27 16.01
C VAL A 148 4.09 4.99 16.29
N GLU A 149 3.53 4.04 17.02
CA GLU A 149 4.26 2.82 17.42
C GLU A 149 4.43 1.85 16.24
N SER A 150 3.33 1.44 15.61
CA SER A 150 3.31 0.42 14.57
C SER A 150 3.30 1.04 13.17
N LYS A 151 4.48 1.23 12.58
CA LYS A 151 4.62 1.90 11.27
C LYS A 151 5.79 1.41 10.43
N THR A 152 5.66 1.57 9.12
CA THR A 152 6.77 1.61 8.16
C THR A 152 6.79 2.96 7.46
N LEU A 153 7.93 3.67 7.54
CA LEU A 153 8.10 4.94 6.84
C LEU A 153 8.31 4.69 5.34
N LEU A 154 7.64 5.49 4.51
CA LEU A 154 7.69 5.47 3.05
C LEU A 154 7.87 6.92 2.57
N GLY A 155 9.11 7.39 2.58
CA GLY A 155 9.43 8.80 2.33
C GLY A 155 8.76 9.71 3.37
N ARG A 156 7.87 10.61 2.90
CA ARG A 156 7.09 11.54 3.75
C ARG A 156 5.76 10.97 4.27
N TRP A 157 5.48 9.70 3.97
CA TRP A 157 4.29 8.98 4.36
C TRP A 157 4.64 7.86 5.33
N ALA A 158 3.66 7.35 6.06
CA ALA A 158 3.82 6.14 6.85
C ALA A 158 2.71 5.15 6.54
N TYR A 159 3.08 3.89 6.34
CA TYR A 159 2.16 2.77 6.39
C TYR A 159 1.99 2.35 7.84
N LEU A 160 0.79 2.51 8.38
CA LEU A 160 0.43 2.12 9.72
C LEU A 160 -0.07 0.69 9.67
N HIS A 161 0.56 -0.18 10.47
CA HIS A 161 0.09 -1.56 10.64
C HIS A 161 -0.82 -1.59 11.85
N GLU A 162 -1.96 -2.27 11.73
CA GLU A 162 -2.80 -2.59 12.88
C GLU A 162 -2.17 -3.64 13.81
#